data_AF-A0AAE0RV04-F1
#
_entry.id   AF-A0AAE0RV04-F1
#
_cell.length_a   1.000
_cell.length_b   1.000
_cell.length_c   1.000
_cell.angle_alpha   90.00
_cell.angle_beta   90.00
_cell.angle_gamma   90.00
#
_symmetry.space_group_name_H-M   'P 1'
#
loop_
_entity.id
_entity.type
_entity.pdbx_description
1 polymer ?
#
loop_
_entity_poly.entity_id
_entity_poly.type
_entity_poly.pdbx_seq_one_letter_code
_entity_poly.pdbx_strand_id
1 'polypeptide(L)'
;MRTIRSESGSDISLTWTIYNRTDDLIYIDHNNNTIIKLWPEKKVSNPAPEYIDRLDFSFVKQGRDLRLNLLLKDISSLDEGLYRSYIQLHRKEIETVKVIVTGKMIPITLDSILDAYLIEYKQQKYPTQ
;
A
#
# COMPACT_ATOMS: atom_id res chain seq x y z
N MET A 1 15.18 3.34 -2.68
CA MET A 1 13.86 2.66 -2.81
C MET A 1 13.92 1.34 -2.05
N ARG A 2 13.04 1.14 -1.07
CA ARG A 2 12.90 -0.11 -0.29
C ARG A 2 11.78 -0.96 -0.87
N THR A 3 11.86 -2.30 -0.75
CA THR A 3 10.76 -3.20 -1.13
C THR A 3 10.28 -3.99 0.09
N ILE A 4 8.96 -4.07 0.27
CA ILE A 4 8.29 -4.91 1.27
C ILE A 4 7.45 -5.94 0.52
N ARG A 5 7.55 -7.21 0.93
CA ARG A 5 6.74 -8.32 0.43
C ARG A 5 5.91 -8.85 1.59
N SER A 6 4.61 -8.99 1.42
CA SER A 6 3.71 -9.46 2.46
C SER A 6 2.48 -10.14 1.86
N GLU A 7 1.86 -11.06 2.58
CA GLU A 7 0.68 -11.80 2.11
C GLU A 7 -0.59 -10.97 2.25
N SER A 8 -1.56 -11.20 1.35
CA SER A 8 -2.91 -10.65 1.47
C SER A 8 -3.52 -11.02 2.82
N GLY A 9 -4.18 -10.07 3.49
CA GLY A 9 -4.73 -10.21 4.84
C GLY A 9 -3.74 -9.88 5.97
N SER A 10 -2.47 -9.62 5.66
CA SER A 10 -1.47 -9.21 6.66
C SER A 10 -1.47 -7.70 6.87
N ASP A 11 -0.92 -7.26 8.01
CA ASP A 11 -0.62 -5.86 8.27
C ASP A 11 0.83 -5.54 7.88
N ILE A 12 1.09 -4.35 7.36
CA ILE A 12 2.45 -3.89 7.03
C ILE A 12 2.79 -2.56 7.68
N SER A 13 4.06 -2.39 8.04
CA SER A 13 4.59 -1.10 8.52
C SER A 13 5.46 -0.44 7.46
N LEU A 14 5.02 0.73 7.02
CA LEU A 14 5.78 1.64 6.18
C LEU A 14 6.45 2.67 7.08
N THR A 15 7.73 2.93 6.83
CA THR A 15 8.53 3.81 7.70
C THR A 15 9.37 4.72 6.86
N TRP A 16 9.32 6.01 7.20
CA TRP A 16 10.11 7.05 6.57
C TRP A 16 10.80 7.91 7.63
N THR A 17 12.02 8.33 7.33
CA THR A 17 12.74 9.33 8.11
C THR A 17 12.68 10.66 7.39
N ILE A 18 12.08 11.65 8.04
CA ILE A 18 11.91 13.01 7.54
C ILE A 18 13.00 13.84 8.16
N TYR A 19 14.03 14.12 7.35
CA TYR A 19 15.22 14.84 7.78
C TYR A 19 14.96 16.33 7.92
N ASN A 20 15.61 16.95 8.89
CA ASN A 20 15.61 18.40 9.09
C ASN A 20 14.18 18.96 9.24
N ARG A 21 13.51 18.52 10.32
CA ARG A 21 12.12 18.82 10.68
C ARG A 21 11.70 20.23 10.27
N THR A 22 10.71 20.29 9.40
CA THR A 22 9.90 21.49 9.17
C THR A 22 8.53 21.27 9.81
N ASP A 23 7.84 22.35 10.16
CA ASP A 23 6.43 22.30 10.58
C ASP A 23 5.48 22.16 9.37
N ASP A 24 5.99 21.59 8.27
CA ASP A 24 5.28 21.46 7.01
C ASP A 24 4.38 20.24 6.98
N LEU A 25 3.43 20.29 6.06
CA LEU A 25 2.57 19.17 5.74
C LEU A 25 3.35 18.08 5.01
N ILE A 26 3.14 16.84 5.46
CA ILE A 26 3.66 15.62 4.84
C ILE A 26 2.55 14.98 4.04
N TYR A 27 2.87 14.55 2.81
CA TYR A 27 1.97 13.80 1.95
C TYR A 27 2.49 12.38 1.83
N ILE A 28 1.57 11.42 1.83
CA ILE A 28 1.87 10.06 1.39
C ILE A 28 0.98 9.78 0.20
N ASP A 29 1.61 9.38 -0.90
CA ASP A 29 0.94 8.98 -2.11
C ASP A 29 1.09 7.48 -2.32
N HIS A 30 0.03 6.84 -2.81
CA HIS A 30 0.05 5.48 -3.35
C HIS A 30 -0.26 5.57 -4.85
N ASN A 31 0.63 5.05 -5.70
CA ASN A 31 0.49 5.07 -7.16
C ASN A 31 0.11 6.45 -7.74
N ASN A 32 0.68 7.51 -7.17
CA ASN A 32 0.48 8.93 -7.54
C ASN A 32 -0.84 9.55 -7.05
N ASN A 33 -1.63 8.85 -6.24
CA ASN A 33 -2.79 9.39 -5.55
C ASN A 33 -2.44 9.68 -4.09
N THR A 34 -2.73 10.89 -3.61
CA THR A 34 -2.54 11.21 -2.19
C THR A 34 -3.52 10.44 -1.33
N ILE A 35 -3.01 9.54 -0.51
CA ILE A 35 -3.79 8.72 0.41
C ILE A 35 -3.92 9.36 1.78
N ILE A 36 -2.97 10.19 2.21
CA ILE A 36 -3.04 10.91 3.48
C ILE A 36 -2.17 12.17 3.46
N LYS A 37 -2.63 13.18 4.18
CA LYS A 37 -1.91 14.44 4.46
C LYS A 37 -1.78 14.55 5.97
N LEU A 38 -0.57 14.81 6.47
CA LEU A 38 -0.26 14.75 7.89
C LEU A 38 0.48 16.00 8.35
N TRP A 39 -0.02 16.62 9.42
CA TRP A 39 0.73 17.61 10.19
C TRP A 39 1.48 16.90 11.32
N PRO A 40 2.82 16.97 11.38
CA PRO A 40 3.64 16.32 12.41
C PRO A 40 3.13 16.50 13.85
N GLU A 41 2.60 17.68 14.16
CA GLU A 41 2.18 18.04 15.53
C GLU A 41 0.66 18.00 15.76
N LYS A 42 -0.17 18.02 14.70
CA LYS A 42 -1.63 18.23 14.84
C LYS A 42 -2.50 17.02 14.53
N LYS A 43 -1.91 15.87 14.13
CA LYS A 43 -2.63 14.63 13.76
C LYS A 43 -3.86 14.86 12.85
N VAL A 44 -3.86 15.90 12.02
CA VAL A 44 -4.98 16.09 11.08
C VAL A 44 -4.69 15.20 9.88
N SER A 45 -5.34 14.06 9.85
CA SER A 45 -5.38 13.14 8.70
C SER A 45 -6.77 13.17 8.08
N ASN A 46 -6.85 13.37 6.77
CA ASN A 46 -8.03 13.02 5.99
C ASN A 46 -7.62 11.92 5.02
N PRO A 47 -7.59 10.66 5.47
CA PRO A 47 -7.21 9.55 4.60
C PRO A 47 -8.22 9.41 3.45
N ALA A 48 -7.76 8.89 2.31
CA ALA A 48 -8.64 8.55 1.22
C ALA A 48 -9.67 7.48 1.68
N PRO A 49 -10.91 7.48 1.15
CA PRO A 49 -12.02 6.67 1.65
C PRO A 49 -11.70 5.18 1.82
N GLU A 50 -10.98 4.59 0.87
CA GLU A 50 -10.58 3.19 0.84
C GLU A 50 -9.55 2.79 1.93
N TYR A 51 -9.02 3.78 2.65
CA TYR A 51 -8.04 3.63 3.73
C TYR A 51 -8.59 4.05 5.10
N ILE A 52 -9.81 4.62 5.16
CA ILE A 52 -10.50 4.92 6.42
C ILE A 52 -10.60 3.60 7.20
N ASP A 53 -10.19 3.59 8.46
CA ASP A 53 -10.11 2.42 9.38
C ASP A 53 -8.95 1.43 9.17
N ARG A 54 -8.22 1.53 8.05
CA ARG A 54 -7.08 0.63 7.76
C ARG A 54 -5.72 1.24 8.08
N LEU A 55 -5.67 2.55 8.33
CA LEU A 55 -4.43 3.27 8.60
C LEU A 55 -4.31 3.69 10.06
N ASP A 56 -3.22 3.27 10.70
CA ASP A 56 -2.72 3.90 11.92
C ASP A 56 -1.38 4.57 11.64
N PHE A 57 -1.12 5.71 12.28
CA PHE A 57 0.16 6.39 12.14
C PHE A 57 0.70 6.86 13.48
N SER A 58 2.02 6.83 13.58
CA SER A 58 2.77 7.36 14.72
C SER A 58 3.98 8.14 14.24
N PHE A 59 4.33 9.16 15.02
CA PHE A 59 5.52 9.95 14.81
C PHE A 59 6.44 9.80 16.02
N VAL A 60 7.72 9.54 15.76
CA VAL A 60 8.76 9.47 16.79
C VAL A 60 9.81 10.51 16.45
N LYS A 61 9.99 11.49 17.35
CA LYS A 61 11.06 12.48 17.22
C LYS A 61 12.42 11.80 17.46
N GLN A 62 13.36 11.98 16.55
CA GLN A 62 14.73 11.47 16.65
C GLN A 62 15.71 12.64 16.49
N GLY A 63 16.00 13.34 17.59
CA GLY A 63 16.81 14.56 17.54
C GLY A 63 16.13 15.67 16.74
N ARG A 64 16.73 16.04 15.58
CA ARG A 64 16.17 17.01 14.62
C ARG A 64 15.32 16.37 13.52
N ASP A 65 15.29 15.04 13.45
CA ASP A 65 14.55 14.30 12.44
C ASP A 65 13.25 13.75 13.03
N LEU A 66 12.32 13.39 12.14
CA LEU A 66 11.04 12.80 12.49
C LEU A 66 10.89 11.45 11.79
N ARG A 67 10.70 10.38 12.56
CA ARG A 67 10.37 9.08 12.01
C ARG A 67 8.86 8.92 11.97
N LEU A 68 8.31 8.79 10.77
CA LEU A 68 6.92 8.45 10.52
C LEU A 68 6.81 6.93 10.37
N ASN A 69 5.98 6.30 11.19
CA ASN A 69 5.56 4.91 10.98
C ASN A 69 4.07 4.91 10.63
N LEU A 70 3.74 4.34 9.47
CA LEU A 70 2.38 4.09 9.00
C LEU A 70 2.14 2.58 9.04
N LEU A 71 1.14 2.16 9.80
CA LEU A 71 0.63 0.80 9.79
C LEU A 71 -0.56 0.77 8.82
N LEU A 72 -0.45 -0.05 7.78
CA LEU A 72 -1.56 -0.37 6.89
C LEU A 72 -2.05 -1.79 7.22
N LYS A 73 -3.30 -1.88 7.65
CA LYS A 73 -3.94 -3.12 8.07
C LYS A 73 -4.61 -3.85 6.91
N ASP A 74 -4.66 -5.17 7.04
CA ASP A 74 -5.42 -6.06 6.15
C ASP A 74 -5.14 -5.78 4.67
N ILE A 75 -3.88 -5.91 4.23
CA ILE A 75 -3.47 -5.56 2.87
C ILE A 75 -4.12 -6.50 1.83
N SER A 76 -4.39 -5.95 0.65
CA SER A 76 -4.97 -6.66 -0.49
C SER A 76 -4.16 -6.41 -1.76
N SER A 77 -4.54 -7.06 -2.86
CA SER A 77 -3.94 -6.80 -4.17
C SER A 77 -4.06 -5.34 -4.64
N LEU A 78 -5.06 -4.60 -4.14
CA LEU A 78 -5.26 -3.18 -4.44
C LEU A 78 -4.20 -2.28 -3.77
N ASP A 79 -3.62 -2.74 -2.65
CA ASP A 79 -2.61 -1.98 -1.90
C ASP A 79 -1.20 -2.15 -2.46
N GLU A 80 -1.02 -3.04 -3.45
CA GLU A 80 0.24 -3.21 -4.16
C GLU A 80 0.63 -1.93 -4.92
N GLY A 81 1.92 -1.60 -4.92
CA GLY A 81 2.40 -0.46 -5.68
C GLY A 81 3.47 0.34 -4.97
N LEU A 82 3.56 1.61 -5.34
CA LEU A 82 4.59 2.53 -4.86
C LEU A 82 3.99 3.52 -3.87
N TYR A 83 4.51 3.49 -2.64
CA TYR A 83 4.21 4.45 -1.59
C TYR A 83 5.32 5.47 -1.50
N ARG A 84 4.98 6.75 -1.63
CA ARG A 84 5.94 7.84 -1.70
C ARG A 84 5.61 8.91 -0.67
N SER A 85 6.61 9.41 0.02
CA SER A 85 6.46 10.49 0.99
C SER A 85 7.06 11.80 0.46
N TYR A 86 6.35 12.91 0.70
CA TYR A 86 6.73 14.26 0.25
C TYR A 86 6.51 15.30 1.34
N ILE A 87 7.36 16.33 1.36
CA ILE A 87 7.16 17.55 2.17
C ILE A 87 6.61 18.67 1.28
N GLN A 88 5.54 19.36 1.71
CA GLN A 88 4.84 20.39 0.94
C GLN A 88 5.77 21.43 0.30
N LEU A 89 6.71 21.95 1.09
CA LEU A 89 7.44 23.17 0.76
C LEU A 89 8.41 23.01 -0.42
N HIS A 90 8.74 21.76 -0.79
CA HIS A 90 9.67 21.48 -1.89
C HIS A 90 9.21 20.37 -2.84
N ARG A 91 8.07 19.69 -2.57
CA ARG A 91 7.70 18.42 -3.23
C ARG A 91 8.86 17.44 -3.37
N LYS A 92 9.84 17.54 -2.47
CA LYS A 92 11.02 16.70 -2.49
C LYS A 92 10.58 15.33 -2.03
N GLU A 93 10.65 14.36 -2.93
CA GLU A 93 10.47 12.96 -2.58
C GLU A 93 11.50 12.62 -1.51
N ILE A 94 11.02 12.17 -0.35
CA ILE A 94 11.88 11.78 0.76
C ILE A 94 12.37 10.37 0.50
N GLU A 95 11.43 9.44 0.36
CA GLU A 95 11.72 8.04 0.06
C GLU A 95 10.50 7.32 -0.53
N THR A 96 10.77 6.45 -1.50
CA THR A 96 9.80 5.53 -2.10
C THR A 96 9.95 4.12 -1.50
N VAL A 97 8.82 3.54 -1.10
CA VAL A 97 8.67 2.15 -0.69
C VAL A 97 7.78 1.41 -1.69
N LYS A 98 8.28 0.31 -2.25
CA LYS A 98 7.50 -0.60 -3.09
C LYS A 98 6.88 -1.69 -2.22
N VAL A 99 5.57 -1.83 -2.27
CA VAL A 99 4.83 -2.94 -1.64
C VAL A 99 4.49 -3.94 -2.74
N ILE A 100 4.73 -5.22 -2.45
CA ILE A 100 4.35 -6.36 -3.29
C ILE A 100 3.49 -7.27 -2.43
N VAL A 101 2.28 -7.59 -2.89
CA VAL A 101 1.33 -8.41 -2.14
C VAL A 101 1.33 -9.82 -2.71
N THR A 102 1.66 -10.82 -1.89
CA THR A 102 1.65 -12.24 -2.25
C THR A 102 0.35 -12.90 -1.77
N GLY A 103 0.07 -14.13 -2.23
CA GLY A 103 -1.17 -14.82 -1.85
C GLY A 103 -2.43 -14.12 -2.35
N LYS A 104 -2.33 -13.37 -3.46
CA LYS A 104 -3.46 -12.69 -4.09
C LYS A 104 -4.54 -13.73 -4.35
N MET A 105 -5.71 -13.60 -3.70
CA MET A 105 -6.90 -14.27 -4.20
C MET A 105 -7.12 -13.74 -5.61
N ILE A 106 -6.81 -14.56 -6.61
CA ILE A 106 -7.29 -14.31 -7.96
C ILE A 106 -8.80 -14.43 -7.84
N PRO A 107 -9.58 -13.35 -8.05
CA PRO A 107 -11.02 -13.48 -8.12
C PRO A 107 -11.29 -14.50 -9.21
N ILE A 108 -11.93 -15.62 -8.84
CA ILE A 108 -12.38 -16.58 -9.83
C ILE A 108 -13.42 -15.83 -10.67
N THR A 109 -13.03 -15.41 -11.88
CA THR A 109 -13.94 -14.76 -12.81
C THR A 109 -14.84 -15.82 -13.42
N LEU A 110 -16.05 -15.43 -13.84
CA LEU A 110 -16.96 -16.35 -14.54
C LEU A 110 -16.27 -16.99 -15.76
N ASP A 111 -15.44 -16.20 -16.46
CA ASP A 111 -14.64 -16.66 -17.60
C ASP A 111 -13.65 -17.75 -17.21
N SER A 112 -12.95 -17.61 -16.07
CA SER A 112 -12.02 -18.64 -15.58
C SER A 112 -12.73 -19.95 -15.17
N ILE A 113 -13.98 -19.88 -14.70
CA ILE A 113 -14.82 -21.05 -14.42
C ILE A 113 -15.24 -21.72 -15.72
N LEU A 114 -15.68 -20.93 -16.70
CA LEU A 114 -16.09 -21.40 -18.03
C LEU A 114 -14.93 -22.09 -18.75
N ASP A 115 -13.73 -21.51 -18.71
CA ASP A 115 -12.53 -22.10 -19.31
C ASP A 115 -12.19 -23.45 -18.67
N ALA A 116 -12.24 -23.53 -17.33
CA ALA A 116 -12.01 -24.79 -16.61
C ALA A 116 -13.07 -25.85 -16.98
N TYR A 117 -14.35 -25.47 -17.03
CA TYR A 117 -15.44 -26.37 -17.40
C TYR A 117 -15.33 -26.87 -18.85
N LEU A 118 -14.95 -26.00 -19.79
CA LEU A 118 -14.72 -26.35 -21.19
C LEU A 118 -13.55 -27.32 -21.37
N ILE A 119 -12.49 -27.19 -20.55
CA ILE A 119 -11.35 -28.11 -20.54
C ILE A 119 -11.79 -29.49 -20.05
N GLU A 120 -12.48 -29.57 -18.90
CA GLU A 120 -13.00 -30.84 -18.37
C GLU A 120 -13.98 -31.51 -19.35
N TYR A 121 -14.93 -30.75 -19.91
CA TYR A 121 -15.88 -31.27 -20.89
C TYR A 121 -15.18 -31.89 -22.11
N LYS A 122 -14.14 -31.22 -22.64
CA LYS A 122 -13.36 -31.74 -23.77
C LYS A 122 -12.58 -33.00 -23.41
N GLN A 123 -12.00 -33.07 -22.22
CA GLN A 123 -11.26 -34.26 -21.75
C GLN A 123 -12.17 -35.47 -21.55
N GLN A 124 -13.40 -35.25 -21.04
CA GLN A 124 -14.39 -36.32 -20.90
C GLN A 124 -14.96 -36.77 -22.26
N LYS A 125 -15.17 -35.84 -23.20
CA LYS A 125 -15.78 -36.14 -24.50
C LYS A 125 -14.78 -36.67 -25.53
N TYR A 126 -13.52 -36.29 -25.43
CA TYR A 126 -12.44 -36.68 -26.35
C TYR A 126 -11.20 -37.08 -25.55
N PRO A 127 -11.23 -38.23 -24.85
CA PRO A 127 -10.04 -38.71 -24.15
C PRO A 127 -8.96 -39.00 -25.19
N THR A 128 -7.83 -38.30 -25.09
CA THR A 128 -6.66 -38.55 -25.94
C THR A 128 -6.17 -39.97 -25.68
N GLN A 129 -6.08 -40.79 -26.73
CA GLN A 129 -5.48 -42.13 -26.68
C GLN A 129 -3.96 -42.07 -26.53
#